data_AF-A0A8S4QCM6-F1
#
_entry.id   AF-A0A8S4QCM6-F1
#
_cell.length_a   1.000
_cell.length_b   1.000
_cell.length_c   1.000
_cell.angle_alpha   90.00
_cell.angle_beta   90.00
_cell.angle_gamma   90.00
#
_symmetry.space_group_name_H-M   'P 1'
#
loop_
_entity.id
_entity.type
_entity.pdbx_description
1 polymer ?
#
loop_
_entity_poly.entity_id
_entity_poly.type
_entity_poly.pdbx_seq_one_letter_code
_entity_poly.pdbx_strand_id
1 'polypeptide(L)'
;CIEYQEKLVYPCLKSVALTGKKARSSRCKHNAKDLIVGGVAASEDEFPHMVLMGYGSDINSLQWLCGGSLLSERFVLTAGHCTFTRNL
;
A
#
# COMPACT_ATOMS: atom_id res chain seq x y z
N CYS A 1 -7.88 2.32 7.11
CA CYS A 1 -7.38 0.95 7.35
C CYS A 1 -8.42 -0.10 6.98
N ILE A 2 -9.60 -0.13 7.64
CA ILE A 2 -10.64 -1.14 7.35
C ILE A 2 -11.09 -1.09 5.89
N GLU A 3 -11.37 0.11 5.36
CA GLU A 3 -11.78 0.27 3.96
C GLU A 3 -10.71 -0.26 2.97
N TYR A 4 -9.44 0.13 3.16
CA TYR A 4 -8.33 -0.38 2.36
C TYR A 4 -8.22 -1.90 2.41
N GLN A 5 -8.34 -2.48 3.61
CA GLN A 5 -8.34 -3.94 3.77
C GLN A 5 -9.52 -4.59 3.07
N GLU A 6 -10.75 -4.08 3.22
CA GLU A 6 -11.94 -4.71 2.64
C GLU A 6 -12.06 -4.55 1.13
N LYS A 7 -11.51 -3.47 0.56
CA LYS A 7 -11.62 -3.21 -0.88
C LYS A 7 -10.40 -3.69 -1.67
N LEU A 8 -9.19 -3.50 -1.13
CA LEU A 8 -7.96 -3.61 -1.91
C LEU A 8 -7.12 -4.83 -1.55
N VAL A 9 -7.02 -5.19 -0.26
CA VAL A 9 -6.12 -6.27 0.19
C VAL A 9 -6.82 -7.59 0.51
N TYR A 10 -7.91 -7.57 1.26
CA TYR A 10 -8.67 -8.73 1.72
C TYR A 10 -10.15 -8.64 1.31
N PRO A 11 -10.47 -8.43 0.02
CA PRO A 11 -11.86 -8.36 -0.39
C PRO A 11 -12.62 -9.67 -0.13
N CYS A 12 -13.86 -9.51 0.31
CA CYS A 12 -14.82 -10.59 0.45
C CYS A 12 -15.40 -10.95 -0.91
N LEU A 13 -14.83 -11.97 -1.56
CA LEU A 13 -15.26 -12.47 -2.86
C LEU A 13 -16.18 -13.69 -2.69
N LYS A 14 -16.98 -14.00 -3.70
CA LYS A 14 -17.72 -15.28 -3.73
C LYS A 14 -16.70 -16.42 -3.80
N SER A 15 -16.79 -17.36 -2.85
CA SER A 15 -15.97 -18.57 -2.89
C SER A 15 -16.38 -19.42 -4.09
N VAL A 16 -15.39 -20.09 -4.70
CA VAL A 16 -15.61 -21.10 -5.75
C VAL A 16 -16.30 -22.35 -5.18
N ALA A 17 -16.44 -22.45 -3.85
CA ALA A 17 -17.24 -23.50 -3.24
C ALA A 17 -18.71 -23.42 -3.69
N LEU A 18 -19.28 -24.57 -4.05
CA LEU A 18 -20.66 -24.77 -4.52
C LEU A 18 -21.74 -24.20 -3.57
N THR A 19 -21.38 -23.91 -2.33
CA THR A 19 -22.27 -23.37 -1.29
C THR A 19 -22.49 -21.85 -1.37
N GLY A 20 -21.82 -21.14 -2.30
CA GLY A 20 -22.04 -19.70 -2.54
C GLY A 20 -21.59 -18.77 -1.40
N LYS A 21 -20.81 -19.29 -0.42
CA LYS A 21 -20.31 -18.50 0.70
C LYS A 21 -19.30 -17.46 0.24
N LYS A 22 -19.30 -16.28 0.88
CA LYS A 22 -18.22 -15.30 0.68
C LYS A 22 -16.98 -15.72 1.48
N ALA A 23 -15.81 -15.54 0.90
CA ALA A 23 -14.52 -15.77 1.55
C ALA A 23 -13.62 -14.54 1.38
N ARG A 24 -12.79 -14.24 2.38
CA ARG A 24 -11.73 -13.23 2.25
C ARG A 24 -10.65 -13.77 1.33
N SER A 25 -10.34 -13.04 0.27
CA SER A 25 -9.25 -13.35 -0.65
C SER A 25 -8.06 -12.46 -0.34
N SER A 26 -6.90 -13.03 0.02
CA SER A 26 -5.68 -12.24 0.11
C SER A 26 -5.23 -11.84 -1.30
N ARG A 27 -5.06 -10.54 -1.54
CA ARG A 27 -4.44 -9.98 -2.74
C ARG A 27 -3.01 -9.52 -2.51
N CYS A 28 -2.52 -9.53 -1.27
CA CYS A 28 -1.11 -9.31 -0.98
C CYS A 28 -0.31 -10.59 -1.26
N LYS A 29 0.88 -10.43 -1.86
CA LYS A 29 1.90 -11.48 -1.94
C LYS A 29 2.83 -11.49 -0.71
N HIS A 30 2.37 -10.94 0.41
CA HIS A 30 3.16 -10.87 1.64
C HIS A 30 3.10 -12.19 2.42
N ASN A 31 4.27 -12.73 2.76
CA ASN A 31 4.39 -13.95 3.54
C ASN A 31 4.82 -13.60 4.98
N ALA A 32 3.85 -13.42 5.88
CA ALA A 32 4.08 -12.94 7.25
C ALA A 32 4.77 -13.96 8.20
N LYS A 33 5.30 -15.06 7.65
CA LYS A 33 5.86 -16.18 8.43
C LYS A 33 7.38 -16.10 8.64
N ASP A 34 8.05 -15.17 7.97
CA ASP A 34 9.52 -15.08 8.00
C ASP A 34 10.00 -14.00 8.98
N LEU A 35 11.14 -14.27 9.64
CA LEU A 35 11.81 -13.27 10.47
C LEU A 35 12.44 -12.20 9.58
N ILE A 36 12.35 -10.93 9.99
CA ILE A 36 12.96 -9.82 9.26
C ILE A 36 14.47 -9.78 9.55
N VAL A 37 15.26 -10.50 8.73
CA VAL A 37 16.72 -10.57 8.84
C VAL A 37 17.33 -10.40 7.45
N GLY A 38 18.38 -9.56 7.34
CA GLY A 38 19.18 -9.43 6.11
C GLY A 38 18.39 -8.96 4.89
N GLY A 39 17.61 -7.89 5.05
CA GLY A 39 16.59 -7.41 4.10
C GLY A 39 16.93 -7.60 2.62
N VAL A 40 15.91 -8.01 1.85
CA VAL A 40 15.96 -8.25 0.41
C VAL A 40 15.03 -7.29 -0.33
N ALA A 41 15.18 -7.20 -1.65
CA ALA A 41 14.23 -6.45 -2.48
C ALA A 41 12.82 -7.06 -2.35
N ALA A 42 11.81 -6.20 -2.17
CA ALA A 42 10.42 -6.63 -2.11
C ALA A 42 9.94 -7.16 -3.46
N SER A 43 9.07 -8.16 -3.43
CA SER A 43 8.40 -8.68 -4.63
C SER A 43 7.30 -7.73 -5.10
N GLU A 44 6.93 -7.85 -6.38
CA GLU A 44 5.78 -7.14 -6.93
C GLU A 44 4.48 -7.49 -6.17
N ASP A 45 3.71 -6.48 -5.78
CA ASP A 45 2.49 -6.58 -4.95
C ASP A 45 2.71 -7.14 -3.53
N GLU A 46 3.94 -7.16 -3.03
CA GLU A 46 4.19 -7.61 -1.65
C GLU A 46 3.63 -6.60 -0.63
N PHE A 47 3.86 -5.30 -0.87
CA PHE A 47 3.38 -4.22 0.00
C PHE A 47 2.52 -3.21 -0.79
N PRO A 48 1.30 -3.59 -1.19
CA PRO A 48 0.48 -2.78 -2.11
C PRO A 48 -0.04 -1.46 -1.51
N HIS A 49 0.18 -1.24 -0.21
CA HIS A 49 -0.13 0.04 0.42
C HIS A 49 0.99 1.07 0.22
N MET A 50 2.20 0.65 -0.17
CA MET A 50 3.33 1.54 -0.30
C MET A 50 3.12 2.57 -1.42
N VAL A 51 3.29 3.83 -1.08
CA VAL A 51 3.19 4.96 -2.00
C VAL A 51 4.55 5.62 -2.15
N LEU A 52 4.93 5.96 -3.38
CA LEU A 52 6.08 6.79 -3.70
C LEU A 52 5.60 8.21 -4.01
N MET A 53 6.14 9.22 -3.33
CA MET A 53 5.75 10.62 -3.52
C MET A 53 6.84 11.43 -4.22
N GLY A 54 6.43 12.05 -5.32
CA GLY A 54 7.26 12.89 -6.16
C GLY A 54 6.98 14.37 -5.94
N TYR A 55 8.03 15.18 -5.96
CA TYR A 55 7.99 16.64 -5.79
C TYR A 55 8.58 17.31 -7.03
N GLY A 56 7.81 18.19 -7.67
CA GLY A 56 8.25 18.87 -8.89
C GLY A 56 7.07 19.47 -9.63
N SER A 57 7.37 20.30 -10.63
CA SER A 57 6.38 20.96 -11.48
C SER A 57 5.81 20.05 -12.57
N ASP A 58 6.58 19.05 -12.98
CA ASP A 58 6.26 18.17 -14.11
C ASP A 58 6.92 16.79 -13.91
N ILE A 59 6.44 15.78 -14.64
CA ILE A 59 6.87 14.38 -14.49
C ILE A 59 8.39 14.20 -14.70
N ASN A 60 9.01 15.00 -15.57
CA ASN A 60 10.43 14.84 -15.89
C ASN A 60 11.33 15.49 -14.82
N SER A 61 10.79 16.39 -14.00
CA SER A 61 11.50 17.05 -12.90
C SER A 61 11.16 16.51 -11.51
N LEU A 62 10.34 15.46 -11.42
CA LEU A 62 9.95 14.87 -10.14
C LEU A 62 11.15 14.31 -9.37
N GLN A 63 11.30 14.76 -8.13
CA GLN A 63 12.19 14.18 -7.14
C GLN A 63 11.39 13.26 -6.22
N TRP A 64 11.79 12.01 -6.10
CA TRP A 64 11.13 11.02 -5.23
C TRP A 64 11.75 11.03 -3.84
N LEU A 65 11.19 11.83 -2.94
CA LEU A 65 11.85 12.15 -1.65
C LEU A 65 11.14 11.55 -0.43
N CYS A 66 9.90 11.08 -0.59
CA CYS A 66 9.12 10.54 0.52
C CYS A 66 8.29 9.33 0.11
N GLY A 67 7.85 8.59 1.13
CA GLY A 67 6.88 7.51 1.00
C GLY A 67 5.61 7.78 1.81
N GLY A 68 4.60 6.95 1.58
CA GLY A 68 3.35 6.97 2.32
C GLY A 68 2.65 5.62 2.30
N SER A 69 1.46 5.57 2.89
CA SER A 69 0.61 4.39 2.91
C SER A 69 -0.79 4.73 2.40
N LEU A 70 -1.25 4.03 1.36
CA LEU A 70 -2.62 4.15 0.86
C LEU A 70 -3.61 3.66 1.93
N LEU A 71 -4.48 4.55 2.39
CA LEU A 71 -5.41 4.31 3.50
C LEU A 71 -6.84 4.00 3.03
N SER A 72 -7.21 4.58 1.89
CA SER A 72 -8.46 4.37 1.15
C SER A 72 -8.30 4.88 -0.29
N GLU A 73 -9.36 4.81 -1.09
CA GLU A 73 -9.35 5.21 -2.52
C GLU A 73 -8.88 6.65 -2.78
N ARG A 74 -8.92 7.53 -1.76
CA ARG A 74 -8.63 8.96 -1.91
C ARG A 74 -7.62 9.51 -0.91
N PHE A 75 -7.10 8.68 -0.01
CA PHE A 75 -6.27 9.15 1.09
C PHE A 75 -4.98 8.34 1.20
N VAL A 76 -3.87 9.09 1.22
CA VAL A 76 -2.54 8.57 1.56
C VAL A 76 -2.16 9.14 2.92
N LEU A 77 -1.76 8.27 3.84
CA LEU A 77 -1.14 8.65 5.11
C LEU A 77 0.37 8.83 4.89
N THR A 78 0.92 9.95 5.36
CA THR A 78 2.36 10.24 5.30
C THR A 78 2.80 11.10 6.48
N ALA A 79 4.10 11.37 6.58
CA ALA A 79 4.68 12.27 7.56
C ALA A 79 4.36 13.74 7.22
N GLY A 80 4.11 14.57 8.23
CA GLY A 80 3.82 15.99 8.02
C GLY A 80 4.98 16.76 7.36
N HIS A 81 6.24 16.38 7.61
CA HIS A 81 7.39 17.02 6.96
C HIS A 81 7.49 16.68 5.46
N CYS A 82 6.79 15.64 4.99
CA CYS A 82 6.72 15.30 3.58
C CYS A 82 5.71 16.17 2.82
N THR A 83 4.80 16.87 3.51
CA THR A 83 3.84 17.77 2.84
C THR A 83 4.24 19.23 2.94
N PHE A 84 5.07 19.59 3.94
CA PHE A 84 5.59 20.93 4.13
C PHE A 84 6.99 20.89 4.72
N THR A 85 7.95 21.53 4.05
CA THR A 85 9.21 21.94 4.67
C THR A 85 8.95 23.25 5.41
N ARG A 86 9.17 23.31 6.73
CA ARG A 86 9.24 24.60 7.42
C ARG A 86 10.48 25.33 6.90
N ASN A 87 10.30 26.27 5.97
CA ASN A 87 11.22 27.38 5.88
C ASN A 87 10.98 28.24 7.13
N LEU A 88 11.90 28.19 8.09
CA LEU A 88 12.10 29.30 9.02
C LEU A 88 12.86 30.40 8.28
#